data_AF-A0A519Z4L1-F1
#
_entry.id   AF-A0A519Z4L1-F1
#
_cell.length_a   1.000
_cell.length_b   1.000
_cell.length_c   1.000
_cell.angle_alpha   90.00
_cell.angle_beta   90.00
_cell.angle_gamma   90.00
#
_symmetry.space_group_name_H-M   'P 1'
#
loop_
_entity.id
_entity.type
_entity.pdbx_description
1 polymer ?
#
loop_
_entity_poly.entity_id
_entity_poly.type
_entity_poly.pdbx_seq_one_letter_code
_entity_poly.pdbx_strand_id
1 'polypeptide(L)'
;MNNSFFVRYLVLALCLAASLSAKATSIQVRQECGFGYVECGPPLFVLAKNGSAVNYQVDEQGKSIFSLAYIGNDFVMTALQPNTVATDGALPYGLDIYWGDGPLIQKWDCTPPTDPACQGGTAIEFISWMSFPTDPAVPTIVHIPTVPEPDLSMLALVGFGVVAYRLGSEKWKANQLQRRLI
;
A
#
# COMPACT_ATOMS: atom_id res chain seq x y z
N MET A 1 27.21 1.59 36.06
CA MET A 1 26.69 1.30 34.71
C MET A 1 25.51 2.22 34.46
N ASN A 2 25.53 3.05 33.42
CA ASN A 2 24.56 4.14 33.22
C ASN A 2 23.21 3.61 32.69
N ASN A 3 22.19 3.58 33.54
CA ASN A 3 20.79 3.22 33.21
C ASN A 3 20.19 4.05 32.06
N SER A 4 20.74 5.23 31.78
CA SER A 4 20.29 6.15 30.71
C SER A 4 20.35 5.54 29.30
N PHE A 5 21.32 4.67 29.01
CA PHE A 5 21.49 4.13 27.65
C PHE A 5 20.49 3.01 27.32
N PHE A 6 20.17 2.14 28.27
CA PHE A 6 19.22 1.04 28.07
C PHE A 6 17.81 1.58 27.80
N VAL A 7 17.41 2.63 28.53
CA VAL A 7 16.12 3.32 28.33
C VAL A 7 16.05 3.95 26.94
N ARG A 8 17.15 4.56 26.45
CA ARG A 8 17.17 5.16 25.10
C ARG A 8 16.94 4.14 23.98
N TYR A 9 17.57 2.98 24.06
CA TYR A 9 17.37 1.93 23.05
C TYR A 9 16.00 1.26 23.15
N LEU A 10 15.46 1.11 24.37
CA LEU A 10 14.11 0.60 24.58
C LEU A 10 13.06 1.56 24.01
N VAL A 11 13.22 2.87 24.26
CA VAL A 11 12.35 3.91 23.69
C VAL A 11 12.48 3.95 22.17
N LEU A 12 13.70 3.83 21.62
CA LEU A 12 13.90 3.76 20.17
C LEU A 12 13.19 2.54 19.57
N ALA A 13 13.33 1.36 20.19
CA ALA A 13 12.65 0.13 19.76
C ALA A 13 11.12 0.25 19.85
N LEU A 14 10.59 0.92 20.89
CA LEU A 14 9.17 1.23 21.03
C LEU A 14 8.67 2.21 19.96
N CYS A 15 9.45 3.24 19.64
CA CYS A 15 9.14 4.18 18.56
C CYS A 15 9.13 3.49 17.19
N LEU A 16 10.11 2.62 16.92
CA LEU A 16 10.16 1.81 15.71
C LEU A 16 8.97 0.83 15.64
N ALA A 17 8.67 0.12 16.73
CA ALA A 17 7.50 -0.78 16.82
C ALA A 17 6.17 -0.04 16.56
N ALA A 18 6.04 1.19 17.08
CA ALA A 18 4.86 2.02 16.86
C ALA A 18 4.72 2.49 15.40
N SER A 19 5.84 2.70 14.69
CA SER A 19 5.83 3.11 13.27
C SER A 19 5.47 1.99 12.28
N LEU A 20 5.43 0.72 12.73
CA LEU A 20 5.22 -0.45 11.88
C LEU A 20 3.75 -0.90 11.79
N SER A 21 2.85 -0.30 12.56
CA SER A 21 1.41 -0.63 12.56
C SER A 21 0.58 0.42 11.78
N ALA A 22 1.08 0.87 10.64
CA ALA A 22 0.25 1.61 9.70
C ALA A 22 -0.59 0.60 8.91
N LYS A 23 -1.70 0.13 9.51
CA LYS A 23 -2.77 -0.48 8.71
C LYS A 23 -3.19 0.55 7.68
N ALA A 24 -3.17 0.20 6.39
CA ALA A 24 -3.71 1.08 5.36
C ALA A 24 -5.18 1.38 5.68
N THR A 25 -5.42 2.59 6.18
CA THR A 25 -6.74 3.11 6.54
C THR A 25 -7.50 3.61 5.32
N SER A 26 -6.85 3.61 4.16
CA SER A 26 -7.41 4.03 2.89
C SER A 26 -6.73 3.31 1.72
N ILE A 27 -7.40 3.34 0.58
CA ILE A 27 -6.84 3.06 -0.73
C ILE A 27 -6.96 4.31 -1.60
N GLN A 28 -6.10 4.41 -2.61
CA GLN A 28 -6.23 5.43 -3.65
C GLN A 28 -6.65 4.76 -4.95
N VAL A 29 -7.55 5.38 -5.71
CA VAL A 29 -8.05 4.84 -6.98
C VAL A 29 -7.85 5.89 -8.06
N ARG A 30 -7.20 5.51 -9.16
CA ARG A 30 -6.90 6.39 -10.28
C ARG A 30 -7.40 5.79 -11.58
N GLN A 31 -7.96 6.62 -12.45
CA GLN A 31 -8.34 6.21 -13.79
C GLN A 31 -7.13 6.26 -14.73
N GLU A 32 -6.93 5.17 -15.47
CA GLU A 32 -5.88 5.02 -16.46
C GLU A 32 -6.48 4.72 -17.84
N CYS A 33 -5.91 5.30 -18.90
CA CYS A 33 -6.33 5.07 -20.28
C CYS A 33 -5.24 4.42 -21.14
N GLY A 34 -5.73 3.70 -22.16
CA GLY A 34 -4.93 3.05 -23.19
C GLY A 34 -4.29 1.75 -22.72
N PHE A 35 -3.62 1.07 -23.66
CA PHE A 35 -2.72 -0.06 -23.37
C PHE A 35 -1.45 0.35 -22.60
N GLY A 36 -1.32 1.64 -22.29
CA GLY A 36 -0.14 2.26 -21.69
C GLY A 36 -0.29 2.67 -20.22
N TYR A 37 -1.46 2.51 -19.59
CA TYR A 37 -1.69 2.92 -18.19
C TYR A 37 -1.36 4.40 -17.93
N VAL A 38 -1.79 5.28 -18.85
CA VAL A 38 -1.52 6.73 -18.75
C VAL A 38 -2.69 7.42 -18.07
N GLU A 39 -2.40 8.32 -17.13
CA GLU A 39 -3.42 9.06 -16.40
C GLU A 39 -4.24 9.91 -17.37
N CYS A 40 -5.56 9.75 -17.34
CA CYS A 40 -6.44 10.36 -18.34
C CYS A 40 -7.82 10.78 -17.82
N GLY A 41 -8.08 10.54 -16.54
CA GLY A 41 -9.42 10.64 -15.96
C GLY A 41 -9.52 11.65 -14.82
N PRO A 42 -10.61 11.59 -14.04
CA PRO A 42 -10.84 12.48 -12.90
C PRO A 42 -9.72 12.37 -11.85
N PRO A 43 -9.64 13.33 -10.91
CA PRO A 43 -8.61 13.31 -9.87
C PRO A 43 -8.66 12.03 -9.04
N LEU A 44 -7.48 11.59 -8.61
CA LEU A 44 -7.25 10.52 -7.64
C LEU A 44 -8.31 10.49 -6.52
N PHE A 45 -8.99 9.35 -6.38
CA PHE A 45 -9.97 9.15 -5.31
C PHE A 45 -9.31 8.49 -4.10
N VAL A 46 -9.40 9.12 -2.94
CA VAL A 46 -8.95 8.51 -1.68
C VAL A 46 -10.16 7.93 -0.95
N LEU A 47 -10.22 6.62 -0.83
CA LEU A 47 -11.31 5.89 -0.19
C LEU A 47 -10.87 5.43 1.20
N ALA A 48 -11.47 6.01 2.25
CA ALA A 48 -11.24 5.57 3.61
C ALA A 48 -11.90 4.20 3.87
N LYS A 49 -11.24 3.35 4.65
CA LYS A 49 -11.73 2.04 5.07
C LYS A 49 -13.02 2.20 5.89
N ASN A 50 -14.09 1.55 5.45
CA ASN A 50 -15.46 1.72 5.96
C ASN A 50 -15.94 3.18 5.95
N GLY A 51 -15.41 4.01 5.05
CA GLY A 51 -15.83 5.39 4.84
C GLY A 51 -17.06 5.50 3.96
N SER A 52 -17.52 6.74 3.76
CA SER A 52 -18.58 7.05 2.79
C SER A 52 -18.14 6.71 1.37
N ALA A 53 -19.07 6.21 0.57
CA ALA A 53 -18.82 5.96 -0.84
C ALA A 53 -18.64 7.28 -1.62
N VAL A 54 -17.82 7.24 -2.67
CA VAL A 54 -17.52 8.39 -3.53
C VAL A 54 -18.09 8.11 -4.93
N ASN A 55 -18.70 9.13 -5.54
CA ASN A 55 -19.26 9.00 -6.87
C ASN A 55 -18.18 9.20 -7.93
N TYR A 56 -18.09 8.26 -8.87
CA TYR A 56 -17.17 8.27 -9.99
C TYR A 56 -17.92 8.57 -11.30
N GLN A 57 -17.38 9.53 -12.05
CA GLN A 57 -17.92 10.05 -13.31
C GLN A 57 -17.02 9.58 -14.45
N VAL A 58 -17.63 9.07 -15.51
CA VAL A 58 -16.91 8.57 -16.70
C VAL A 58 -16.91 9.60 -17.83
N ASP A 59 -17.92 10.48 -17.86
CA ASP A 59 -18.11 11.44 -18.95
C ASP A 59 -17.85 12.90 -18.52
N GLU A 60 -17.43 13.71 -19.50
CA GLU A 60 -17.26 15.16 -19.36
C GLU A 60 -18.60 15.89 -19.13
N GLN A 61 -19.72 15.21 -19.32
CA GLN A 61 -21.05 15.73 -19.01
C GLN A 61 -21.34 15.72 -17.50
N GLY A 62 -20.43 15.19 -16.69
CA GLY A 62 -20.49 15.24 -15.23
C GLY A 62 -21.51 14.28 -14.64
N LYS A 63 -21.94 13.24 -15.39
CA LYS A 63 -22.89 12.26 -14.86
C LYS A 63 -22.13 11.18 -14.09
N SER A 64 -22.40 11.10 -12.79
CA SER A 64 -21.92 9.99 -11.97
C SER A 64 -22.60 8.70 -12.38
N ILE A 65 -21.82 7.69 -12.71
CA ILE A 65 -22.32 6.39 -13.17
C ILE A 65 -22.02 5.30 -12.13
N PHE A 66 -21.00 5.50 -11.30
CA PHE A 66 -20.57 4.52 -10.31
C PHE A 66 -20.42 5.13 -8.91
N SER A 67 -20.60 4.28 -7.91
CA SER A 67 -20.24 4.53 -6.52
C SER A 67 -19.07 3.64 -6.16
N LEU A 68 -18.03 4.23 -5.56
CA LEU A 68 -16.80 3.56 -5.13
C LEU A 68 -16.72 3.56 -3.61
N ALA A 69 -16.44 2.42 -3.00
CA ALA A 69 -16.24 2.30 -1.57
C ALA A 69 -15.11 1.33 -1.23
N TYR A 70 -14.51 1.53 -0.05
CA TYR A 70 -13.56 0.58 0.54
C TYR A 70 -14.17 0.06 1.84
N ILE A 71 -14.67 -1.17 1.84
CA ILE A 71 -15.43 -1.76 2.96
C ILE A 71 -14.69 -3.01 3.44
N GLY A 72 -14.32 -3.05 4.73
CA GLY A 72 -13.43 -4.09 5.22
C GLY A 72 -12.15 -4.09 4.39
N ASN A 73 -11.81 -5.21 3.76
CA ASN A 73 -10.66 -5.31 2.85
C ASN A 73 -11.08 -5.33 1.38
N ASP A 74 -12.30 -4.93 1.05
CA ASP A 74 -12.83 -5.03 -0.31
C ASP A 74 -13.03 -3.65 -0.92
N PHE A 75 -12.49 -3.44 -2.11
CA PHE A 75 -12.93 -2.37 -2.99
C PHE A 75 -14.26 -2.80 -3.62
N VAL A 76 -15.26 -1.94 -3.52
CA VAL A 76 -16.60 -2.17 -4.05
C VAL A 76 -16.96 -1.06 -5.01
N MET A 77 -17.25 -1.44 -6.25
CA MET A 77 -17.75 -0.57 -7.29
C MET A 77 -19.17 -0.98 -7.64
N THR A 78 -20.11 -0.03 -7.56
CA THR A 78 -21.53 -0.27 -7.80
C THR A 78 -22.04 0.70 -8.85
N ALA A 79 -22.84 0.22 -9.81
CA ALA A 79 -23.52 1.11 -10.74
C ALA A 79 -24.62 1.90 -10.01
N LEU A 80 -24.73 3.20 -10.27
CA LEU A 80 -25.81 4.03 -9.71
C LEU A 80 -27.14 3.81 -10.44
N GLN A 81 -27.06 3.38 -11.70
CA GLN A 81 -28.18 3.02 -12.55
C GLN A 81 -27.71 2.02 -13.62
N PRO A 82 -28.63 1.26 -14.25
CA PRO A 82 -28.29 0.45 -15.40
C PRO A 82 -27.53 1.27 -16.45
N ASN A 83 -26.43 0.72 -16.96
CA ASN A 83 -25.56 1.40 -17.91
C ASN A 83 -24.87 0.40 -18.85
N THR A 84 -24.34 0.91 -19.95
CA THR A 84 -23.68 0.15 -21.03
C THR A 84 -22.20 0.50 -21.14
N VAL A 85 -21.61 1.10 -20.11
CA VAL A 85 -20.22 1.58 -20.13
C VAL A 85 -19.23 0.44 -20.43
N ALA A 86 -19.47 -0.75 -19.89
CA ALA A 86 -18.66 -1.94 -20.12
C ALA A 86 -18.82 -2.56 -21.53
N THR A 87 -19.80 -2.11 -22.33
CA THR A 87 -20.17 -2.73 -23.62
C THR A 87 -20.14 -1.77 -24.81
N ASP A 88 -20.21 -0.46 -24.58
CA ASP A 88 -20.35 0.55 -25.65
C ASP A 88 -19.04 0.99 -26.31
N GLY A 89 -17.92 0.31 -26.03
CA GLY A 89 -16.69 0.44 -26.83
C GLY A 89 -15.94 1.76 -26.68
N ALA A 90 -16.06 2.44 -25.54
CA ALA A 90 -15.13 3.52 -25.19
C ALA A 90 -13.68 2.98 -25.16
N LEU A 91 -12.70 3.84 -25.50
CA LEU A 91 -11.25 3.54 -25.50
C LEU A 91 -10.86 2.68 -24.29
N PRO A 92 -9.92 1.72 -24.37
CA PRO A 92 -9.64 0.85 -23.24
C PRO A 92 -9.13 1.67 -22.04
N TYR A 93 -9.93 1.80 -20.99
CA TYR A 93 -9.55 2.46 -19.74
C TYR A 93 -9.86 1.56 -18.54
N GLY A 94 -9.44 1.95 -17.35
CA GLY A 94 -9.73 1.20 -16.14
C GLY A 94 -9.37 1.97 -14.89
N LEU A 95 -9.50 1.30 -13.74
CA LEU A 95 -9.14 1.84 -12.44
C LEU A 95 -7.97 1.06 -11.88
N ASP A 96 -6.84 1.73 -11.66
CA ASP A 96 -5.77 1.21 -10.81
C ASP A 96 -6.07 1.53 -9.34
N ILE A 97 -5.83 0.54 -8.48
CA ILE A 97 -6.00 0.66 -7.04
C ILE A 97 -4.63 0.63 -6.37
N TYR A 98 -4.35 1.60 -5.51
CA TYR A 98 -3.09 1.77 -4.79
C TYR A 98 -3.33 1.82 -3.28
N TRP A 99 -2.27 1.62 -2.52
CA TRP A 99 -2.31 1.84 -1.07
C TRP A 99 -2.43 3.33 -0.74
N GLY A 100 -3.22 3.66 0.29
CA GLY A 100 -3.48 5.03 0.77
C GLY A 100 -2.23 5.89 1.01
N ASP A 101 -1.16 5.30 1.53
CA ASP A 101 0.09 5.99 1.86
C ASP A 101 1.25 5.60 0.92
N GLY A 102 0.96 4.84 -0.13
CA GLY A 102 1.96 4.29 -1.05
C GLY A 102 2.33 5.28 -2.16
N PRO A 103 3.54 5.17 -2.73
CA PRO A 103 3.88 5.92 -3.94
C PRO A 103 2.98 5.49 -5.10
N LEU A 104 2.57 6.44 -5.95
CA LEU A 104 1.77 6.19 -7.17
C LEU A 104 2.70 6.04 -8.38
N ILE A 105 3.22 4.84 -8.59
CA ILE A 105 4.15 4.56 -9.69
C ILE A 105 3.39 3.77 -10.76
N GLN A 106 3.21 4.37 -11.93
CA GLN A 106 2.60 3.70 -13.06
C GLN A 106 3.58 2.67 -13.64
N LYS A 107 3.04 1.63 -14.24
CA LYS A 107 3.83 0.53 -14.81
C LYS A 107 4.80 0.98 -15.92
N TRP A 108 4.52 2.09 -16.60
CA TRP A 108 5.31 2.60 -17.74
C TRP A 108 6.28 3.74 -17.38
N ASP A 109 6.13 4.37 -16.21
CA ASP A 109 7.02 5.45 -15.70
C ASP A 109 8.46 4.95 -15.42
N CYS A 110 8.68 3.64 -15.54
CA CYS A 110 9.92 2.96 -15.22
C CYS A 110 10.53 2.35 -16.49
N THR A 111 11.20 3.17 -17.30
CA THR A 111 12.08 2.73 -18.39
C THR A 111 13.51 3.15 -18.03
N PRO A 112 14.53 2.25 -18.02
CA PRO A 112 14.63 0.99 -18.77
C PRO A 112 14.37 -0.30 -17.95
N PRO A 113 14.07 -1.43 -18.63
CA PRO A 113 13.60 -2.72 -18.06
C PRO A 113 14.63 -3.53 -17.26
N THR A 114 15.78 -2.94 -16.92
CA THR A 114 16.91 -3.65 -16.29
C THR A 114 17.02 -3.39 -14.79
N ASP A 115 16.19 -2.53 -14.21
CA ASP A 115 16.17 -2.31 -12.77
C ASP A 115 15.22 -3.32 -12.08
N PRO A 116 15.72 -4.18 -11.17
CA PRO A 116 14.87 -5.07 -10.37
C PRO A 116 13.84 -4.35 -9.51
N ALA A 117 14.03 -3.04 -9.24
CA ALA A 117 13.03 -2.19 -8.57
C ALA A 117 11.83 -1.85 -9.47
N CYS A 118 11.90 -2.14 -10.78
CA CYS A 118 10.86 -1.86 -11.78
C CYS A 118 10.02 -3.09 -12.13
N GLN A 119 9.91 -4.07 -11.22
CA GLN A 119 9.00 -5.21 -11.36
C GLN A 119 7.57 -4.81 -10.97
N GLY A 120 6.86 -4.16 -11.91
CA GLY A 120 5.45 -3.79 -11.77
C GLY A 120 5.28 -2.41 -11.13
N GLY A 121 4.27 -1.66 -11.59
CA GLY A 121 3.84 -0.46 -10.89
C GLY A 121 3.39 -0.78 -9.45
N THR A 122 3.14 0.25 -8.66
CA THR A 122 2.72 0.08 -7.25
C THR A 122 1.23 -0.18 -7.08
N ALA A 123 0.50 -0.32 -8.19
CA ALA A 123 -0.90 -0.72 -8.20
C ALA A 123 -1.05 -2.12 -7.60
N ILE A 124 -1.99 -2.25 -6.67
CA ILE A 124 -2.42 -3.48 -6.04
C ILE A 124 -3.21 -4.33 -7.04
N GLU A 125 -4.10 -3.69 -7.80
CA GLU A 125 -4.98 -4.32 -8.77
C GLU A 125 -5.38 -3.32 -9.86
N PHE A 126 -5.68 -3.85 -11.04
CA PHE A 126 -6.26 -3.08 -12.15
C PHE A 126 -7.64 -3.64 -12.54
N ILE A 127 -8.65 -2.78 -12.52
CA ILE A 127 -10.01 -3.12 -12.98
C ILE A 127 -10.22 -2.54 -14.36
N SER A 128 -10.24 -3.39 -15.38
CA SER A 128 -10.57 -2.99 -16.75
C SER A 128 -12.02 -2.54 -16.86
N TRP A 129 -12.30 -1.57 -17.73
CA TRP A 129 -13.66 -1.11 -18.07
C TRP A 129 -14.63 -2.26 -18.41
N MET A 130 -14.14 -3.36 -19.00
CA MET A 130 -14.95 -4.55 -19.32
C MET A 130 -15.48 -5.26 -18.06
N SER A 131 -14.89 -5.01 -16.90
CA SER A 131 -15.28 -5.56 -15.59
C SER A 131 -16.11 -4.58 -14.77
N PHE A 132 -16.51 -3.43 -15.32
CA PHE A 132 -17.35 -2.48 -14.62
C PHE A 132 -18.79 -3.01 -14.51
N PRO A 133 -19.48 -2.74 -13.39
CA PRO A 133 -20.84 -3.24 -13.18
C PRO A 133 -21.82 -2.52 -14.12
N THR A 134 -22.65 -3.27 -14.84
CA THR A 134 -23.71 -2.71 -15.69
C THR A 134 -25.05 -2.59 -14.98
N ASP A 135 -25.25 -3.33 -13.88
CA ASP A 135 -26.48 -3.37 -13.08
C ASP A 135 -26.17 -2.97 -11.61
N PRO A 136 -26.90 -2.03 -10.99
CA PRO A 136 -26.77 -1.68 -9.58
C PRO A 136 -26.88 -2.86 -8.60
N ALA A 137 -27.56 -3.93 -8.98
CA ALA A 137 -27.71 -5.13 -8.16
C ALA A 137 -26.47 -6.04 -8.15
N VAL A 138 -25.53 -5.84 -9.07
CA VAL A 138 -24.35 -6.70 -9.27
C VAL A 138 -23.09 -5.86 -9.20
N PRO A 139 -22.54 -5.61 -7.99
CA PRO A 139 -21.32 -4.83 -7.83
C PRO A 139 -20.08 -5.60 -8.29
N THR A 140 -19.06 -4.87 -8.72
CA THR A 140 -17.70 -5.40 -8.90
C THR A 140 -16.97 -5.29 -7.57
N ILE A 141 -16.46 -6.42 -7.08
CA ILE A 141 -15.78 -6.53 -5.78
C ILE A 141 -14.37 -7.03 -6.02
N VAL A 142 -13.39 -6.30 -5.49
CA VAL A 142 -11.97 -6.68 -5.52
C VAL A 142 -11.47 -6.79 -4.09
N HIS A 143 -10.95 -7.97 -3.74
CA HIS A 143 -10.34 -8.19 -2.44
C HIS A 143 -8.93 -7.58 -2.41
N ILE A 144 -8.74 -6.57 -1.57
CA ILE A 144 -7.47 -5.89 -1.36
C ILE A 144 -6.70 -6.67 -0.27
N PRO A 145 -5.58 -7.32 -0.61
CA PRO A 145 -4.82 -8.11 0.35
C PRO A 145 -4.32 -7.19 1.46
N THR A 146 -4.44 -7.57 2.72
CA THR A 146 -3.82 -6.80 3.81
C THR A 146 -2.31 -6.71 3.59
N VAL A 147 -1.73 -5.51 3.70
CA VAL A 147 -0.27 -5.34 3.71
C VAL A 147 0.33 -6.33 4.71
N PRO A 148 1.33 -7.15 4.33
CA PRO A 148 2.00 -8.02 5.28
C PRO A 148 2.58 -7.14 6.38
N GLU A 149 2.15 -7.36 7.63
CA GLU A 149 2.83 -6.73 8.75
C GLU A 149 4.30 -7.17 8.67
N PRO A 150 5.25 -6.23 8.78
CA PRO A 150 6.64 -6.61 8.93
C PRO A 150 6.72 -7.51 10.16
N ASP A 151 7.19 -8.74 9.96
CA ASP A 151 7.19 -9.75 11.01
C ASP A 151 7.93 -9.21 12.25
N LEU A 152 7.13 -8.86 13.26
CA LEU A 152 7.63 -8.27 14.50
C LEU A 152 8.60 -9.23 15.20
N SER A 153 8.50 -10.53 14.93
CA SER A 153 9.45 -11.52 15.44
C SER A 153 10.81 -11.42 14.77
N MET A 154 10.87 -11.14 13.46
CA MET A 154 12.14 -10.85 12.75
C MET A 154 12.80 -9.58 13.26
N LEU A 155 12.02 -8.51 13.45
CA LEU A 155 12.53 -7.24 13.98
C LEU A 155 13.01 -7.37 15.43
N ALA A 156 12.28 -8.12 16.25
CA ALA A 156 12.73 -8.46 17.60
C ALA A 156 14.03 -9.27 17.56
N LEU A 157 14.15 -10.26 16.67
CA LEU A 157 15.37 -11.05 16.48
C LEU A 157 16.57 -10.21 16.08
N VAL A 158 16.41 -9.27 15.15
CA VAL A 158 17.47 -8.31 14.77
C VAL A 158 17.84 -7.44 15.97
N GLY A 159 16.86 -6.93 16.71
CA GLY A 159 17.08 -6.16 17.93
C GLY A 159 17.86 -6.93 19.00
N PHE A 160 17.46 -8.17 19.30
CA PHE A 160 18.15 -9.06 20.24
C PHE A 160 19.56 -9.42 19.78
N GLY A 161 19.75 -9.67 18.47
CA GLY A 161 21.05 -9.97 17.89
C GLY A 161 22.06 -8.83 18.07
N VAL A 162 21.64 -7.59 17.83
CA VAL A 162 22.49 -6.40 18.02
C VAL A 162 22.87 -6.21 19.49
N VAL A 163 21.92 -6.40 20.41
CA VAL A 163 22.17 -6.29 21.86
C VAL A 163 23.13 -7.39 22.34
N ALA A 164 22.92 -8.64 21.91
CA ALA A 164 23.76 -9.78 22.27
C ALA A 164 25.20 -9.65 21.75
N TYR A 165 25.37 -9.23 20.49
CA TYR A 165 26.69 -8.96 19.91
C TYR A 165 27.46 -7.91 20.71
N ARG A 166 26.79 -6.81 21.09
CA ARG A 166 27.41 -5.75 21.87
C ARG A 166 27.83 -6.20 23.26
N LEU A 167 26.96 -6.89 23.99
CA LEU A 167 27.27 -7.43 25.32
C LEU A 167 28.42 -8.45 25.26
N GLY A 168 28.47 -9.28 24.21
CA GLY A 168 29.59 -10.18 23.95
C GLY A 168 30.92 -9.43 23.72
N SER A 169 30.89 -8.36 22.92
CA SER A 169 32.07 -7.53 22.63
C SER A 169 32.62 -6.82 23.86
N GLU A 170 31.75 -6.35 24.76
CA GLU A 170 32.12 -5.68 26.01
C GLU A 170 32.78 -6.67 26.98
N LYS A 171 32.20 -7.88 27.13
CA LYS A 171 32.79 -8.97 27.92
C LYS A 171 34.16 -9.40 27.40
N TRP A 172 34.32 -9.48 26.07
CA TRP A 172 35.60 -9.83 25.45
C TRP A 172 36.67 -8.76 25.73
N LYS A 173 36.34 -7.48 25.58
CA LYS A 173 37.26 -6.36 25.90
C LYS A 173 37.66 -6.34 27.37
N ALA A 174 36.72 -6.58 28.28
CA ALA A 174 37.00 -6.66 29.72
C ALA A 174 37.98 -7.80 30.05
N ASN A 175 37.79 -8.99 29.46
CA ASN A 175 38.69 -10.12 29.64
C ASN A 175 40.10 -9.88 29.06
N GLN A 176 40.21 -9.17 27.93
CA GLN A 176 41.51 -8.83 27.34
C GLN A 176 42.30 -7.84 28.21
N LEU A 177 41.62 -6.86 28.81
CA LEU A 177 42.25 -5.93 29.76
C LEU A 177 42.76 -6.65 31.02
N GLN A 178 41.97 -7.58 31.55
CA GLN A 178 42.32 -8.33 32.75
C GLN A 178 43.53 -9.26 32.54
N ARG A 179 43.69 -9.82 31.33
CA ARG A 179 44.87 -10.64 30.96
C ARG A 179 46.15 -9.85 30.72
N ARG A 180 46.07 -8.53 30.53
CA ARG A 180 47.26 -7.66 30.37
C ARG A 180 47.78 -7.09 31.69
N LEU A 181 47.03 -7.28 32.78
CA LEU A 181 47.33 -6.77 34.12
C LEU A 181 47.93 -7.85 35.05
N ILE A 182 48.14 -9.07 34.53
CA ILE A 182 48.80 -10.21 35.19
C ILE A 182 50.08 -10.49 34.40
#